data_AF-A0A146KL61-F1
#
_entry.id   AF-A0A146KL61-F1
#
_cell.length_a   1.000
_cell.length_b   1.000
_cell.length_c   1.000
_cell.angle_alpha   90.00
_cell.angle_beta   90.00
_cell.angle_gamma   90.00
#
_symmetry.space_group_name_H-M   'P 1'
#
loop_
_entity.id
_entity.type
_entity.pdbx_description
1 polymer ?
#
loop_
_entity_poly.entity_id
_entity_poly.type
_entity_poly.pdbx_seq_one_letter_code
_entity_poly.pdbx_strand_id
1 'polypeptide(L)'
;FFESDYTAQNEKDLLILNKSISQFAKFNCKILAGSCDSVFCHYNWCKKTQQDGGVGKLGFDIFGDTSKQIAKDYEVLNVETGNCKNAMILINPQQQIISKIVNKLPISR
;
A
#
# COMPACT_ATOMS: atom_id res chain seq x y z
N PHE A 1 0.75 0.63 -3.48
CA PHE A 1 1.97 -0.16 -3.20
C PHE A 1 2.85 0.60 -2.24
N PHE A 2 3.39 -0.10 -1.24
CA PHE A 2 4.38 0.44 -0.31
C PHE A 2 5.54 -0.55 -0.18
N GLU A 3 6.69 -0.08 0.28
CA GLU A 3 7.95 -0.84 0.25
C GLU A 3 7.92 -2.11 1.12
N SER A 4 7.59 -1.96 2.39
CA SER A 4 7.66 -3.02 3.40
C SER A 4 6.76 -2.70 4.59
N ASP A 5 6.22 -3.73 5.23
CA ASP A 5 5.63 -3.65 6.56
C ASP A 5 6.68 -3.17 7.59
N TYR A 6 6.20 -2.65 8.73
CA TYR A 6 7.03 -2.21 9.88
C TYR A 6 8.03 -1.09 9.57
N THR A 7 7.69 -0.18 8.64
CA THR A 7 8.47 1.05 8.43
C THR A 7 7.65 2.29 8.76
N ALA A 8 8.25 3.23 9.50
CA ALA A 8 7.55 4.41 10.02
C ALA A 8 6.92 5.29 8.93
N GLN A 9 7.50 5.35 7.72
CA GLN A 9 6.93 6.10 6.61
C GLN A 9 5.66 5.41 6.07
N ASN A 10 5.71 4.10 5.84
CA ASN A 10 4.56 3.35 5.33
C ASN A 10 3.42 3.32 6.37
N GLU A 11 3.74 3.26 7.68
CA GLU A 11 2.75 3.41 8.74
C GLU A 11 1.99 4.73 8.62
N LYS A 12 2.72 5.86 8.51
CA LYS A 12 2.11 7.18 8.34
C LYS A 12 1.24 7.25 7.09
N ASP A 13 1.73 6.78 5.96
CA ASP A 13 1.02 6.83 4.69
C ASP A 13 -0.29 6.02 4.74
N LEU A 14 -0.25 4.80 5.29
CA LEU A 14 -1.43 3.96 5.46
C LEU A 14 -2.46 4.58 6.41
N LEU A 15 -2.01 5.19 7.51
CA LEU A 15 -2.91 5.86 8.45
C LEU A 15 -3.54 7.13 7.86
N ILE A 16 -2.81 7.88 7.04
CA ILE A 16 -3.34 9.04 6.31
C ILE A 16 -4.40 8.60 5.29
N LEU A 17 -4.13 7.53 4.55
CA LEU A 17 -5.10 6.93 3.64
C LEU A 17 -6.35 6.44 4.39
N ASN A 18 -6.16 5.82 5.56
CA ASN A 18 -7.26 5.31 6.38
C ASN A 18 -8.18 6.44 6.87
N LYS A 19 -7.61 7.58 7.29
CA LYS A 19 -8.38 8.78 7.65
C LYS A 19 -9.18 9.35 6.48
N SER A 20 -8.69 9.15 5.25
CA SER A 20 -9.29 9.69 4.03
C SER A 20 -10.29 8.74 3.36
N ILE A 21 -10.50 7.53 3.90
CA ILE A 21 -11.31 6.48 3.26
C ILE A 21 -12.76 6.92 2.94
N SER A 22 -13.36 7.72 3.82
CA SER A 22 -14.70 8.26 3.63
C SER A 22 -14.79 9.24 2.46
N GLN A 23 -13.69 9.90 2.09
CA GLN A 23 -13.62 10.77 0.93
C GLN A 23 -13.63 9.96 -0.36
N PHE A 24 -12.86 8.86 -0.43
CA PHE A 24 -12.87 7.96 -1.58
C PHE A 24 -14.23 7.28 -1.76
N ALA A 25 -14.88 6.89 -0.65
CA ALA A 25 -16.21 6.28 -0.69
C ALA A 25 -17.27 7.18 -1.33
N LYS A 26 -17.19 8.51 -1.16
CA LYS A 26 -18.11 9.48 -1.83
C LYS A 26 -18.04 9.42 -3.35
N PHE A 27 -16.91 8.98 -3.90
CA PHE A 27 -16.69 8.83 -5.34
C PHE A 27 -16.82 7.37 -5.81
N ASN A 28 -17.44 6.50 -4.98
CA ASN A 28 -17.52 5.06 -5.25
C ASN A 28 -16.14 4.42 -5.51
N CYS A 29 -15.10 4.95 -4.86
CA CYS A 29 -13.73 4.49 -4.99
C CYS A 29 -13.33 3.67 -3.77
N LYS A 30 -12.71 2.51 -4.01
CA LYS A 30 -12.16 1.64 -2.97
C LYS A 30 -10.65 1.78 -2.93
N ILE A 31 -10.09 1.68 -1.74
CA ILE A 31 -8.64 1.62 -1.53
C ILE A 31 -8.24 0.15 -1.41
N LEU A 32 -7.14 -0.21 -2.06
CA LEU A 32 -6.45 -1.48 -1.88
C LEU A 32 -4.95 -1.19 -1.74
N ALA A 33 -4.36 -1.64 -0.64
CA ALA A 33 -2.94 -1.50 -0.38
C ALA A 33 -2.22 -2.85 -0.54
N GLY A 34 -0.90 -2.83 -0.68
CA GLY A 34 -0.12 -4.06 -0.77
C GLY A 34 1.37 -3.82 -0.96
N SER A 35 2.16 -4.82 -0.56
CA SER A 35 3.62 -4.89 -0.72
C SER A 35 4.02 -6.30 -1.13
N CYS A 36 5.33 -6.56 -1.21
CA CYS A 36 5.87 -7.91 -1.44
C CYS A 36 5.94 -8.76 -0.16
N ASP A 37 5.47 -8.24 0.98
CA ASP A 37 5.41 -8.99 2.24
C ASP A 37 4.34 -10.08 2.19
N SER A 38 4.41 -11.01 3.15
CA SER A 38 3.40 -12.04 3.30
C SER A 38 2.13 -11.51 3.98
N VAL A 39 0.98 -12.14 3.70
CA VAL A 39 -0.28 -11.84 4.40
C VAL A 39 -0.18 -12.05 5.93
N PHE A 40 0.74 -12.91 6.39
CA PHE A 40 1.01 -13.10 7.81
C PHE A 40 1.73 -11.90 8.44
N CYS A 41 2.62 -11.24 7.69
CA CYS A 41 3.25 -9.99 8.10
C CYS A 41 2.18 -8.92 8.28
N HIS A 42 1.33 -8.72 7.26
CA HIS A 42 0.26 -7.73 7.28
C HIS A 42 -0.69 -7.94 8.45
N TYR A 43 -1.09 -9.19 8.70
CA TYR A 43 -1.97 -9.55 9.80
C TYR A 43 -1.37 -9.19 11.17
N ASN A 44 -0.10 -9.55 11.39
CA ASN A 44 0.60 -9.23 12.63
C ASN A 44 0.82 -7.72 12.80
N TRP A 45 1.04 -6.99 11.71
CA TRP A 45 1.20 -5.54 11.73
C TRP A 45 -0.11 -4.80 12.04
N CYS A 46 -1.23 -5.25 11.45
CA CYS A 46 -2.56 -4.73 11.73
C CYS A 46 -3.06 -5.07 13.14
N LYS A 47 -2.58 -6.17 13.74
CA LYS A 47 -2.91 -6.55 15.12
C LYS A 47 -2.24 -5.67 16.18
N LYS A 48 -1.06 -5.12 15.88
CA LYS A 48 -0.33 -4.26 16.81
C LYS A 48 -0.93 -2.87 16.86
N THR A 49 -0.82 -2.22 18.02
CA THR A 49 -1.21 -0.82 18.18
C THR A 49 -0.15 0.09 17.54
N GLN A 50 -0.49 1.36 17.30
CA GLN A 50 0.49 2.35 16.80
C GLN A 50 1.65 2.56 17.78
N GLN A 51 1.39 2.44 19.09
CA GLN A 51 2.43 2.56 20.12
C GLN A 51 3.45 1.41 20.02
N ASP A 52 3.01 0.24 19.52
CA ASP A 52 3.84 -0.96 19.35
C ASP A 52 4.41 -1.13 17.93
N GLY A 53 4.38 -0.08 17.09
CA GLY A 53 4.85 -0.13 15.69
C GLY A 53 3.89 -0.92 14.77
N GLY A 54 2.59 -0.79 15.02
CA GLY A 54 1.51 -1.36 14.21
C GLY A 54 0.66 -0.30 13.52
N VAL A 55 -0.09 -0.71 12.50
CA VAL A 55 -1.06 0.17 11.81
C VAL A 55 -2.46 0.08 12.41
N GLY A 56 -2.70 -0.89 13.30
CA GLY A 56 -4.01 -1.16 13.86
C GLY A 56 -5.05 -1.55 12.80
N LYS A 57 -6.33 -1.36 13.12
CA LYS A 57 -7.43 -1.66 12.19
C LYS A 57 -7.52 -0.61 11.08
N LEU A 58 -7.30 -1.05 9.84
CA LEU A 58 -7.52 -0.26 8.63
C LEU A 58 -8.92 -0.52 8.06
N GLY A 59 -9.47 0.47 7.37
CA GLY A 59 -10.76 0.39 6.68
C GLY A 59 -10.69 -0.22 5.28
N PHE A 60 -9.50 -0.64 4.85
CA PHE A 60 -9.22 -1.24 3.54
C PHE A 60 -8.29 -2.44 3.68
N ASP A 61 -8.30 -3.31 2.68
CA ASP A 61 -7.50 -4.53 2.67
C ASP A 61 -6.06 -4.26 2.24
N ILE A 62 -5.15 -5.10 2.74
CA ILE A 62 -3.75 -5.17 2.31
C ILE A 62 -3.50 -6.55 1.69
N PHE A 63 -3.12 -6.60 0.41
CA PHE A 63 -2.70 -7.85 -0.23
C PHE A 63 -1.18 -8.04 -0.13
N GLY A 64 -0.76 -9.31 0.01
CA GLY A 64 0.66 -9.68 -0.04
C GLY A 64 1.04 -10.28 -1.39
N ASP A 65 1.97 -9.65 -2.09
CA ASP A 65 2.53 -10.11 -3.36
C ASP A 65 3.88 -10.83 -3.16
N THR A 66 3.86 -11.94 -2.42
CA THR A 66 5.07 -12.74 -2.16
C THR A 66 5.75 -13.27 -3.43
N SER A 67 4.97 -13.45 -4.51
CA SER A 67 5.46 -13.86 -5.83
C SER A 67 6.21 -12.76 -6.57
N LYS A 68 6.00 -11.50 -6.17
CA LYS A 68 6.45 -10.26 -6.84
C LYS A 68 5.87 -10.09 -8.24
N GLN A 69 4.89 -10.91 -8.64
CA GLN A 69 4.32 -10.89 -9.98
C GLN A 69 3.48 -9.65 -10.19
N ILE A 70 2.64 -9.29 -9.21
CA ILE A 70 1.78 -8.10 -9.29
C ILE A 70 2.66 -6.84 -9.34
N ALA A 71 3.68 -6.76 -8.51
CA ALA A 71 4.62 -5.65 -8.50
C ALA A 71 5.38 -5.52 -9.84
N LYS A 72 5.73 -6.63 -10.50
CA LYS A 72 6.32 -6.63 -11.85
C LYS A 72 5.33 -6.18 -12.91
N ASP A 73 4.11 -6.71 -12.90
CA ASP A 73 3.08 -6.41 -13.90
C ASP A 73 2.70 -4.93 -13.88
N TYR A 74 2.68 -4.32 -12.69
CA TYR A 74 2.47 -2.88 -12.55
C TYR A 74 3.76 -2.06 -12.68
N GLU A 75 4.91 -2.68 -12.97
CA GLU A 75 6.25 -2.08 -13.08
C GLU A 75 6.67 -1.25 -11.86
N VAL A 76 6.20 -1.67 -10.69
CA VAL A 76 6.52 -1.06 -9.39
C VAL A 76 7.49 -1.92 -8.60
N LEU A 77 7.94 -3.07 -9.08
CA LEU A 77 9.00 -3.81 -8.42
C LEU A 77 10.34 -3.04 -8.49
N ASN A 78 11.02 -2.93 -7.36
CA ASN A 78 12.45 -2.65 -7.31
C ASN A 78 13.19 -3.99 -7.40
N VAL A 79 13.87 -4.23 -8.52
CA VAL A 79 14.57 -5.49 -8.78
C VAL A 79 15.80 -5.69 -7.90
N GLU A 80 16.41 -4.61 -7.41
CA GLU A 80 17.60 -4.66 -6.56
C GLU A 80 17.23 -5.06 -5.14
N THR A 81 16.16 -4.47 -4.59
CA THR A 81 15.74 -4.74 -3.20
C THR A 81 14.74 -5.88 -3.11
N GLY A 82 14.04 -6.19 -4.20
CA GLY A 82 12.94 -7.16 -4.21
C GLY A 82 11.63 -6.64 -3.61
N ASN A 83 11.57 -5.35 -3.24
CA ASN A 83 10.41 -4.68 -2.66
C ASN A 83 9.67 -3.84 -3.69
N CYS A 84 8.44 -3.44 -3.37
CA CYS A 84 7.71 -2.48 -4.19
C CYS A 84 8.32 -1.07 -4.05
N LYS A 85 8.29 -0.31 -5.13
CA LYS A 85 8.39 1.15 -5.10
C LYS A 85 7.11 1.71 -4.48
N ASN A 86 7.21 2.86 -3.81
CA ASN A 86 6.05 3.58 -3.33
C ASN A 86 5.25 4.10 -4.52
N ALA A 87 4.04 3.57 -4.71
CA ALA A 87 3.24 3.89 -5.87
C ALA A 87 1.74 3.91 -5.57
N MET A 88 1.05 4.85 -6.20
CA MET A 88 -0.41 4.95 -6.23
C MET A 88 -0.89 4.78 -7.67
N ILE A 89 -1.85 3.89 -7.86
CA ILE A 89 -2.40 3.54 -9.17
C ILE A 89 -3.91 3.69 -9.08
N LEU A 90 -4.48 4.51 -9.96
CA LEU A 90 -5.93 4.70 -10.08
C LEU A 90 -6.43 3.85 -11.24
N ILE A 91 -7.38 2.96 -10.95
CA ILE A 91 -7.99 2.06 -11.92
C ILE A 91 -9.48 2.37 -12.00
N ASN A 92 -10.02 2.53 -13.22
CA ASN A 92 -11.45 2.76 -13.44
C ASN A 92 -12.26 1.44 -13.42
N PRO A 93 -13.60 1.48 -13.41
CA PRO A 93 -14.43 0.28 -13.45
C PRO A 93 -14.25 -0.59 -14.70
N GLN A 94 -13.70 -0.04 -15.79
CA GLN A 94 -13.34 -0.76 -17.02
C GLN A 94 -11.97 -1.45 -16.92
N GLN A 95 -11.36 -1.48 -15.73
CA GLN A 95 -10.05 -2.07 -15.44
C GLN A 95 -8.88 -1.41 -16.18
N GLN A 96 -9.04 -0.13 -16.53
CA GLN A 96 -8.00 0.66 -17.16
C GLN A 96 -7.27 1.52 -16.12
N ILE A 97 -5.96 1.60 -16.23
CA ILE A 97 -5.13 2.51 -15.42
C ILE A 97 -5.37 3.94 -15.93
N ILE A 98 -5.95 4.78 -15.07
CA ILE A 98 -6.19 6.20 -15.34
C ILE A 98 -4.96 7.04 -14.97
N SER A 99 -4.32 6.70 -13.85
CA SER A 99 -3.11 7.37 -13.42
C SER A 99 -2.22 6.42 -12.64
N LYS A 100 -0.91 6.64 -12.75
CA LYS A 100 0.12 5.90 -12.03
C LYS A 100 1.16 6.90 -11.55
N ILE A 101 1.31 7.01 -10.25
CA ILE A 101 2.30 7.87 -9.59
C ILE A 101 3.28 6.95 -8.87
N VAL A 102 4.55 7.01 -9.25
CA VAL A 102 5.63 6.23 -8.61
C VAL A 102 6.61 7.22 -8.00
N ASN A 103 6.73 7.19 -6.68
CA ASN A 103 7.64 8.04 -5.94
C ASN A 103 9.01 7.37 -5.84
N LYS A 104 10.08 8.12 -6.08
CA LYS A 104 11.44 7.71 -5.67
C LYS A 104 11.55 7.93 -4.15
N LEU A 105 12.30 7.04 -3.48
CA LEU A 105 12.60 7.09 -2.03
C LEU A 105 12.96 8.52 -1.53
N PRO A 106 12.69 8.82 -0.25
CA PRO A 106 11.53 9.59 0.17
C PRO A 106 11.58 11.05 -0.30
N ILE A 107 10.57 11.50 -1.04
CA ILE A 107 10.17 12.90 -1.03
C ILE A 107 9.06 13.00 0.02
N SER A 108 9.42 13.50 1.20
CA SER A 108 8.47 14.00 2.20
C SER A 108 7.50 14.95 1.49
N ARG A 109 6.20 14.65 1.51
CA ARG A 109 5.14 15.62 1.17
C ARG A 109 4.61 16.27 2.44
#